data_AF-A0A7S4A5G1-F1
#
_entry.id   AF-A0A7S4A5G1-F1
#
_cell.length_a   1.000
_cell.length_b   1.000
_cell.length_c   1.000
_cell.angle_alpha   90.00
_cell.angle_beta   90.00
_cell.angle_gamma   90.00
#
_symmetry.space_group_name_H-M   'P 1'
#
loop_
_entity.id
_entity.type
_entity.pdbx_description
1 polymer ?
#
loop_
_entity_poly.entity_id
_entity_poly.type
_entity_poly.pdbx_seq_one_letter_code
_entity_poly.pdbx_strand_id
1 'polypeptide(L)'
;MEHKIVISGEGSAHPKLGVKKKNSVEENLKILNDMIESGKLSLDHAIAKTRPGGTLRGIFKCSEDDEMLSHVEALYDFVVAYKKRLVPDYDPSAPVKKVQKDVDPEKFAPKVEQAKSSRATCKMTGEKIDAGELRVGLPVFCRGQQVTAWQKAAHFSKALRFETAPDNRSKCKASKEKITKGEIRLCARVGTFAQLEANDEINKMFYNPMAIRPFWKAFHEATGVHPSSIEGAELLDEAYHKALLDANEDERYEEADC
;
A
#
# COMPACT_ATOMS: atom_id res chain seq x y z
N MET A 1 8.80 -40.51 -32.95
CA MET A 1 9.72 -39.41 -33.28
C MET A 1 9.39 -38.25 -32.37
N GLU A 2 10.28 -37.93 -31.44
CA GLU A 2 10.13 -36.75 -30.57
C GLU A 2 10.31 -35.49 -31.41
N HIS A 3 9.24 -34.71 -31.56
CA HIS A 3 9.31 -33.40 -32.18
C HIS A 3 9.78 -32.39 -31.12
N LYS A 4 11.08 -32.15 -31.09
CA LYS A 4 11.71 -31.13 -30.26
C LYS A 4 11.50 -29.76 -30.91
N ILE A 5 10.49 -29.03 -30.47
CA ILE A 5 10.27 -27.65 -30.93
C ILE A 5 11.22 -26.73 -30.16
N VAL A 6 12.20 -26.17 -30.87
CA VAL A 6 13.14 -25.16 -30.34
C VAL A 6 12.56 -23.78 -30.65
N ILE A 7 12.06 -23.06 -29.63
CA ILE A 7 11.52 -21.70 -29.79
C ILE A 7 12.61 -20.67 -29.46
N SER A 8 13.14 -20.02 -30.51
CA SER A 8 13.90 -18.77 -30.41
C SER A 8 12.96 -17.57 -30.59
N GLY A 9 12.66 -16.88 -29.50
CA GLY A 9 11.94 -15.61 -29.48
C GLY A 9 12.41 -14.76 -28.31
N GLU A 10 12.67 -13.47 -28.58
CA GLU A 10 13.13 -12.46 -27.62
C GLU A 10 11.93 -11.85 -26.88
N GLY A 11 11.45 -12.55 -25.85
CA GLY A 11 10.44 -12.03 -24.92
C GLY A 11 11.10 -11.41 -23.69
N SER A 12 10.75 -10.16 -23.36
CA SER A 12 11.28 -9.44 -22.20
C SER A 12 10.73 -10.00 -20.87
N ALA A 13 11.63 -10.17 -19.90
CA ALA A 13 11.37 -10.82 -18.62
C ALA A 13 10.46 -10.01 -17.70
N HIS A 14 9.44 -10.63 -17.08
CA HIS A 14 8.67 -10.04 -15.98
C HIS A 14 9.41 -10.24 -14.63
N PRO A 15 9.88 -9.17 -13.94
CA PRO A 15 10.82 -9.28 -12.81
C PRO A 15 10.33 -10.03 -11.57
N LYS A 16 9.02 -10.26 -11.43
CA LYS A 16 8.40 -10.87 -10.24
C LYS A 16 8.22 -12.38 -10.29
N LEU A 17 8.48 -13.03 -11.43
CA LEU A 17 8.26 -14.48 -11.55
C LEU A 17 9.52 -15.31 -11.30
N GLY A 18 10.71 -14.71 -11.32
CA GLY A 18 11.95 -15.41 -10.94
C GLY A 18 12.30 -16.64 -11.79
N VAL A 19 11.60 -16.90 -12.89
CA VAL A 19 11.81 -18.09 -13.72
C VAL A 19 12.92 -17.79 -14.72
N LYS A 20 14.12 -18.32 -14.46
CA LYS A 20 15.32 -18.22 -15.32
C LYS A 20 15.35 -19.27 -16.45
N LYS A 21 14.25 -19.99 -16.70
CA LYS A 21 14.14 -21.04 -17.72
C LYS A 21 12.90 -20.82 -18.57
N LYS A 22 13.05 -20.93 -19.89
CA LYS A 22 11.90 -20.98 -20.81
C LYS A 22 11.21 -22.33 -20.59
N ASN A 23 10.07 -22.31 -19.92
CA ASN A 23 9.28 -23.51 -19.63
C ASN A 23 8.33 -23.79 -20.80
N SER A 24 8.03 -25.07 -21.04
CA SER A 24 7.01 -25.47 -22.02
C SER A 24 5.61 -24.99 -21.59
N VAL A 25 4.64 -25.04 -22.50
CA VAL A 25 3.26 -24.68 -22.20
C VAL A 25 2.66 -25.61 -21.13
N GLU A 26 2.93 -26.91 -21.18
CA GLU A 26 2.46 -27.84 -20.14
C GLU A 26 3.10 -27.54 -18.78
N GLU A 27 4.37 -27.14 -18.76
CA GLU A 27 5.05 -26.73 -17.53
C GLU A 27 4.45 -25.44 -16.96
N ASN A 28 4.09 -24.46 -17.78
CA ASN A 28 3.43 -23.23 -17.33
C ASN A 28 2.01 -23.49 -16.81
N LEU A 29 1.24 -24.36 -17.46
CA LEU A 29 -0.09 -24.78 -17.01
C LEU A 29 -0.01 -25.53 -15.68
N LYS A 30 0.96 -26.43 -15.53
CA LYS A 30 1.23 -27.15 -14.29
C LYS A 30 1.62 -26.19 -13.16
N ILE A 31 2.52 -25.23 -13.43
CA ILE A 31 2.90 -24.20 -12.46
C ILE A 31 1.68 -23.37 -12.04
N LEU A 32 0.80 -23.00 -12.98
CA LEU A 32 -0.39 -22.21 -12.65
C LEU A 32 -1.37 -23.00 -11.77
N ASN A 33 -1.57 -24.28 -12.07
CA ASN A 33 -2.35 -25.19 -11.23
C ASN A 33 -1.73 -25.37 -9.84
N ASP A 34 -0.43 -25.63 -9.76
CA ASP A 34 0.31 -25.75 -8.49
C ASP A 34 0.23 -24.44 -7.67
N MET A 35 0.22 -23.27 -8.32
CA MET A 35 0.08 -21.96 -7.67
C MET A 35 -1.34 -21.68 -7.17
N ILE A 36 -2.36 -22.19 -7.86
CA ILE A 36 -3.77 -22.12 -7.44
C ILE A 36 -3.99 -23.09 -6.26
N GLU A 37 -3.53 -24.34 -6.38
CA GLU A 37 -3.67 -25.37 -5.34
C GLU A 37 -2.89 -25.03 -4.06
N SER A 38 -1.71 -24.42 -4.19
CA SER A 38 -0.92 -23.95 -3.04
C SER A 38 -1.41 -22.62 -2.43
N GLY A 39 -2.48 -22.02 -2.97
CA GLY A 39 -3.04 -20.76 -2.50
C GLY A 39 -2.16 -19.51 -2.74
N LYS A 40 -1.06 -19.65 -3.49
CA LYS A 40 -0.14 -18.55 -3.83
C LYS A 40 -0.74 -17.60 -4.88
N LEU A 41 -1.71 -18.07 -5.65
CA LEU A 41 -2.45 -17.28 -6.62
C LEU A 41 -3.95 -17.51 -6.40
N SER A 42 -4.68 -16.47 -5.98
CA SER A 42 -6.14 -16.55 -5.91
C SER A 42 -6.72 -16.73 -7.32
N LEU A 43 -7.75 -17.57 -7.43
CA LEU A 43 -8.45 -17.86 -8.69
C LEU A 43 -8.93 -16.56 -9.40
N ASP A 44 -9.40 -15.58 -8.64
CA ASP A 44 -9.85 -14.27 -9.12
C ASP A 44 -8.74 -13.48 -9.82
N HIS A 45 -7.51 -13.63 -9.32
CA HIS A 45 -6.33 -12.96 -9.87
C HIS A 45 -5.82 -13.68 -11.12
N ALA A 46 -5.98 -15.01 -11.20
CA ALA A 46 -5.69 -15.76 -12.42
C ALA A 46 -6.64 -15.34 -13.55
N ILE A 47 -7.95 -15.28 -13.28
CA ILE A 47 -8.99 -14.84 -14.23
C ILE A 47 -8.73 -13.39 -14.69
N ALA A 48 -8.39 -12.49 -13.76
CA ALA A 48 -8.12 -11.09 -14.10
C ALA A 48 -6.91 -10.90 -15.05
N LYS A 49 -5.96 -11.84 -15.06
CA LYS A 49 -4.80 -11.80 -15.94
C LYS A 49 -5.07 -12.37 -17.33
N THR A 50 -5.94 -13.38 -17.43
CA THR A 50 -6.24 -14.13 -18.67
C THR A 50 -7.47 -13.61 -19.42
N ARG A 51 -8.31 -12.77 -18.79
CA ARG A 51 -9.46 -12.11 -19.44
C ARG A 51 -9.08 -11.23 -20.64
N PRO A 52 -10.01 -10.93 -21.55
CA PRO A 52 -9.81 -9.93 -22.61
C PRO A 52 -9.28 -8.60 -22.05
N GLY A 53 -8.15 -8.12 -22.58
CA GLY A 53 -7.48 -6.89 -22.11
C GLY A 53 -6.71 -7.04 -20.78
N GLY A 54 -6.66 -8.24 -20.19
CA GLY A 54 -5.81 -8.57 -19.06
C GLY A 54 -4.33 -8.60 -19.42
N THR A 55 -3.44 -8.52 -18.44
CA THR A 55 -2.00 -8.37 -18.66
C THR A 55 -1.38 -9.51 -19.49
N LEU A 56 -1.81 -10.77 -19.32
CA LEU A 56 -1.28 -11.88 -20.14
C LEU A 56 -1.76 -11.77 -21.59
N ARG A 57 -3.07 -11.63 -21.82
CA ARG A 57 -3.61 -11.43 -23.17
C ARG A 57 -3.05 -10.17 -23.85
N GLY A 58 -2.80 -9.10 -23.10
CA GLY A 58 -2.19 -7.88 -23.62
C GLY A 58 -0.76 -8.12 -24.12
N ILE A 59 0.04 -8.89 -23.39
CA ILE A 59 1.39 -9.29 -23.83
C ILE A 59 1.30 -10.14 -25.11
N PHE A 60 0.40 -11.14 -25.14
CA PHE A 60 0.27 -12.03 -26.30
C PHE A 60 -0.37 -11.38 -27.52
N LYS A 61 -1.24 -10.39 -27.35
CA LYS A 61 -1.75 -9.58 -28.47
C LYS A 61 -0.71 -8.61 -29.03
N CYS A 62 0.26 -8.22 -28.20
CA CYS A 62 1.40 -7.42 -28.66
C CYS A 62 2.47 -8.29 -29.33
N SER A 63 2.50 -9.61 -29.10
CA SER A 63 3.26 -10.56 -29.91
C SER A 63 2.41 -11.03 -31.08
N GLU A 64 2.97 -11.21 -32.27
CA GLU A 64 2.25 -11.76 -33.44
C GLU A 64 2.04 -13.30 -33.34
N ASP A 65 1.88 -13.83 -32.13
CA ASP A 65 1.89 -15.25 -31.82
C ASP A 65 0.47 -15.79 -31.60
N ASP A 66 -0.19 -16.15 -32.71
CA ASP A 66 -1.55 -16.69 -32.73
C ASP A 66 -1.67 -18.05 -32.00
N GLU A 67 -0.61 -18.85 -32.00
CA GLU A 67 -0.56 -20.14 -31.30
C GLU A 67 -0.66 -19.92 -29.78
N MET A 68 0.08 -18.93 -29.25
CA MET A 68 0.03 -18.59 -27.84
C MET A 68 -1.30 -17.95 -27.40
N LEU A 69 -2.00 -17.27 -28.31
CA LEU A 69 -3.33 -16.74 -28.03
C LEU A 69 -4.29 -17.86 -27.63
N SER A 70 -4.34 -18.94 -28.42
CA SER A 70 -5.23 -20.09 -28.21
C SER A 70 -5.01 -20.78 -26.86
N HIS A 71 -3.75 -20.91 -26.43
CA HIS A 71 -3.39 -21.50 -25.14
C HIS A 71 -3.87 -20.66 -23.95
N VAL A 72 -3.85 -19.32 -24.08
CA VAL A 72 -4.37 -18.42 -23.05
C VAL A 72 -5.90 -18.46 -22.98
N GLU A 73 -6.58 -18.73 -24.11
CA GLU A 73 -8.03 -18.95 -24.12
C GLU A 73 -8.40 -20.23 -23.38
N ALA A 74 -7.73 -21.34 -23.69
CA ALA A 74 -7.92 -22.61 -23.00
C ALA A 74 -7.69 -22.48 -21.48
N LEU A 75 -6.67 -21.71 -21.08
CA LEU A 75 -6.40 -21.43 -19.67
C LEU A 75 -7.48 -20.57 -19.01
N TYR A 76 -8.00 -19.55 -19.70
CA TYR A 76 -9.12 -18.75 -19.21
C TYR A 76 -10.36 -19.63 -18.96
N ASP A 77 -10.72 -20.48 -19.93
CA ASP A 77 -11.88 -21.36 -19.84
C ASP A 77 -11.76 -22.36 -18.70
N PHE A 78 -10.58 -22.98 -18.54
CA PHE A 78 -10.30 -23.89 -17.44
C PHE A 78 -10.50 -23.22 -16.07
N VAL A 79 -9.92 -22.03 -15.87
CA VAL A 79 -9.97 -21.33 -14.58
C VAL A 79 -11.41 -20.88 -14.27
N VAL A 80 -12.17 -20.43 -15.29
CA VAL A 80 -13.59 -20.06 -15.12
C VAL A 80 -14.43 -21.28 -14.77
N ALA A 81 -14.24 -22.41 -15.46
CA ALA A 81 -14.96 -23.66 -15.18
C ALA A 81 -14.67 -24.17 -13.76
N TYR A 82 -13.40 -24.12 -13.33
CA TYR A 82 -13.01 -24.47 -11.97
C TYR A 82 -13.67 -23.54 -10.93
N LYS A 83 -13.74 -22.24 -11.20
CA LYS A 83 -14.41 -21.29 -10.30
C LYS A 83 -15.91 -21.53 -10.20
N LYS A 84 -16.59 -21.81 -11.32
CA LYS A 84 -18.02 -22.16 -11.34
C LYS A 84 -18.32 -23.44 -10.57
N ARG A 85 -17.38 -24.40 -10.54
CA ARG A 85 -17.52 -25.60 -9.71
C ARG A 85 -17.51 -25.29 -8.22
N LEU A 86 -16.70 -24.32 -7.79
CA LEU A 86 -16.61 -23.89 -6.39
C LEU A 86 -17.72 -22.92 -5.98
N VAL A 87 -18.13 -22.06 -6.90
CA VAL A 87 -19.17 -21.04 -6.73
C VAL A 87 -20.11 -21.12 -7.92
N PRO A 88 -21.22 -21.88 -7.83
CA PRO A 88 -22.14 -22.14 -8.95
C PRO A 88 -22.67 -20.88 -9.64
N ASP A 89 -22.93 -19.82 -8.86
CA ASP A 89 -23.44 -18.54 -9.35
C ASP A 89 -22.33 -17.56 -9.80
N TYR A 90 -21.11 -18.06 -10.03
CA TYR A 90 -20.00 -17.21 -10.43
C TYR A 90 -20.17 -16.67 -11.86
N ASP A 91 -20.33 -15.35 -11.94
CA ASP A 91 -20.29 -14.59 -13.19
C ASP A 91 -18.86 -14.07 -13.48
N PRO A 92 -18.19 -14.56 -14.54
CA PRO A 92 -16.86 -14.08 -14.93
C PRO A 92 -16.86 -12.66 -15.52
N SER A 93 -18.02 -12.15 -15.93
CA SER A 93 -18.19 -10.78 -16.44
C SER A 93 -18.43 -9.75 -15.34
N ALA A 94 -18.79 -10.21 -14.12
CA ALA A 94 -18.96 -9.33 -12.97
C ALA A 94 -17.64 -8.62 -12.62
N PRO A 95 -17.68 -7.33 -12.24
CA PRO A 95 -16.49 -6.59 -11.86
C PRO A 95 -15.83 -7.28 -10.65
N VAL A 96 -14.56 -7.69 -10.81
CA VAL A 96 -13.75 -8.24 -9.72
C VAL A 96 -13.65 -7.17 -8.63
N LYS A 97 -14.47 -7.29 -7.58
CA LYS A 97 -14.31 -6.51 -6.37
C LYS A 97 -12.93 -6.88 -5.82
N LYS A 98 -11.98 -5.93 -5.86
CA LYS A 98 -10.72 -6.11 -5.14
C LYS A 98 -11.11 -6.40 -3.71
N VAL A 99 -10.80 -7.60 -3.21
CA VAL A 99 -10.93 -7.92 -1.79
C VAL A 99 -10.09 -6.87 -1.07
N GLN A 100 -10.76 -5.89 -0.47
CA GLN A 100 -10.12 -4.96 0.45
C GLN A 100 -9.75 -5.83 1.64
N LYS A 101 -8.46 -6.17 1.73
CA LYS A 101 -7.95 -6.88 2.90
C LYS A 101 -8.26 -6.00 4.10
N ASP A 102 -8.96 -6.53 5.11
CA ASP A 102 -9.23 -5.80 6.34
C ASP A 102 -7.93 -5.23 6.86
N VAL A 103 -7.86 -3.90 6.84
CA VAL A 103 -6.67 -3.18 7.27
C VAL A 103 -6.88 -2.86 8.72
N ASP A 104 -6.04 -3.42 9.58
CA ASP A 104 -5.85 -2.91 10.93
C ASP A 104 -5.19 -1.50 10.83
N PRO A 105 -5.94 -0.41 11.10
CA PRO A 105 -5.42 0.95 10.95
C PRO A 105 -4.32 1.24 11.98
N GLU A 106 -4.41 0.66 13.18
CA GLU A 106 -3.43 0.86 14.27
C GLU A 106 -2.05 0.32 13.91
N LYS A 107 -2.00 -0.72 13.07
CA LYS A 107 -0.73 -1.30 12.62
C LYS A 107 0.11 -0.33 11.81
N PHE A 108 -0.52 0.58 11.07
CA PHE A 108 0.16 1.47 10.13
C PHE A 108 0.06 2.95 10.48
N ALA A 109 -0.73 3.30 11.49
CA ALA A 109 -0.71 4.62 12.10
C ALA A 109 0.63 4.90 12.81
N PRO A 110 1.05 6.18 12.93
CA PRO A 110 2.15 6.55 13.79
C PRO A 110 1.85 6.19 15.26
N LYS A 111 2.88 5.82 16.03
CA LYS A 111 2.71 5.35 17.42
C LYS A 111 3.43 6.26 18.39
N VAL A 112 2.74 6.67 19.44
CA VAL A 112 3.32 7.42 20.56
C VAL A 112 3.47 6.47 21.73
N GLU A 113 4.70 6.33 22.26
CA GLU A 113 4.94 5.51 23.44
C GLU A 113 6.18 5.98 24.21
N GLN A 114 6.29 5.56 25.46
CA GLN A 114 7.56 5.62 26.19
C GLN A 114 8.52 4.53 25.69
N ALA A 115 9.79 4.87 25.58
CA ALA A 115 10.81 3.95 25.09
C ALA A 115 11.03 2.77 26.05
N LYS A 116 10.78 1.55 25.58
CA LYS A 116 10.98 0.32 26.37
C LYS A 116 12.45 -0.01 26.69
N SER A 117 13.39 0.60 25.97
CA SER A 117 14.85 0.44 26.15
C SER A 117 15.60 1.58 25.47
N SER A 118 16.84 1.82 25.89
CA SER A 118 17.74 2.86 25.32
C SER A 118 18.43 2.49 23.99
N ARG A 119 17.96 1.42 23.31
CA ARG A 119 18.58 0.95 22.06
C ARG A 119 18.22 1.79 20.84
N ALA A 120 17.09 2.50 20.88
CA ALA A 120 16.60 3.30 19.77
C ALA A 120 17.45 4.56 19.57
N THR A 121 17.56 4.99 18.32
CA THR A 121 18.23 6.23 17.93
C THR A 121 17.22 7.10 17.21
N CYS A 122 17.13 8.36 17.62
CA CYS A 122 16.27 9.35 17.00
C CYS A 122 16.72 9.60 15.56
N LYS A 123 15.84 9.35 14.59
CA LYS A 123 16.19 9.55 13.18
C LYS A 123 16.41 11.01 12.77
N MET A 124 15.89 11.96 13.55
CA MET A 124 16.05 13.39 13.28
C MET A 124 17.38 13.94 13.79
N THR A 125 17.77 13.56 15.00
CA THR A 125 18.95 14.11 15.69
C THR A 125 20.17 13.18 15.63
N GLY A 126 19.97 11.88 15.46
CA GLY A 126 21.02 10.86 15.57
C GLY A 126 21.36 10.47 17.02
N GLU A 127 20.74 11.09 18.01
CA GLU A 127 20.96 10.79 19.44
C GLU A 127 20.24 9.51 19.88
N LYS A 128 20.71 8.91 20.97
CA LYS A 128 19.98 7.83 21.64
C LYS A 128 18.68 8.37 22.25
N ILE A 129 17.68 7.49 22.29
CA ILE A 129 16.42 7.73 23.00
C ILE A 129 16.48 6.89 24.26
N ASP A 130 16.46 7.52 25.42
CA ASP A 130 16.64 6.83 26.70
C ASP A 130 15.41 6.01 27.08
N ALA A 131 15.59 4.99 27.93
CA ALA A 131 14.47 4.21 28.42
C ALA A 131 13.51 5.10 29.23
N GLY A 132 12.20 5.00 28.98
CA GLY A 132 11.18 5.87 29.56
C GLY A 132 10.97 7.19 28.79
N GLU A 133 11.90 7.60 27.93
CA GLU A 133 11.76 8.83 27.13
C GLU A 133 10.62 8.68 26.10
N LEU A 134 9.82 9.74 25.93
CA LEU A 134 8.71 9.76 24.99
C LEU A 134 9.22 9.78 23.54
N ARG A 135 8.72 8.85 22.73
CA ARG A 135 9.09 8.71 21.32
C ARG A 135 7.90 8.49 20.42
N VAL A 136 8.06 8.88 19.17
CA VAL A 136 7.10 8.60 18.10
C VAL A 136 7.72 7.67 17.08
N GLY A 137 6.97 6.65 16.69
CA GLY A 137 7.36 5.60 15.76
C GLY A 137 6.59 5.69 14.45
N LEU A 138 7.30 5.76 13.34
CA LEU A 138 6.73 5.72 11.99
C LEU A 138 6.97 4.34 11.33
N PRO A 139 5.92 3.65 10.84
CA PRO A 139 6.06 2.34 10.20
C PRO A 139 6.62 2.48 8.78
N VAL A 140 7.93 2.35 8.63
CA VAL A 140 8.63 2.43 7.34
C VAL A 140 8.95 1.05 6.78
N PHE A 141 9.14 0.97 5.47
CA PHE A 141 9.61 -0.24 4.82
C PHE A 141 11.11 -0.08 4.53
N CYS A 142 11.94 -0.92 5.14
CA CYS A 142 13.39 -0.88 4.99
C CYS A 142 13.90 -2.30 4.72
N ARG A 143 14.71 -2.47 3.67
CA ARG A 143 15.36 -3.75 3.32
C ARG A 143 14.38 -4.94 3.25
N GLY A 144 13.21 -4.74 2.65
CA GLY A 144 12.22 -5.81 2.49
C GLY A 144 11.35 -6.08 3.73
N GLN A 145 11.52 -5.34 4.82
CA GLN A 145 10.79 -5.54 6.06
C GLN A 145 10.13 -4.25 6.54
N GLN A 146 8.99 -4.39 7.21
CA GLN A 146 8.36 -3.29 7.93
C GLN A 146 9.10 -3.09 9.26
N VAL A 147 9.68 -1.90 9.44
CA VAL A 147 10.40 -1.51 10.66
C VAL A 147 9.83 -0.21 11.19
N THR A 148 10.02 0.06 12.48
CA THR A 148 9.60 1.34 13.07
C THR A 148 10.79 2.30 13.11
N ALA A 149 10.65 3.45 12.44
CA ALA A 149 11.59 4.55 12.53
C ALA A 149 11.23 5.41 13.75
N TRP A 150 12.08 5.38 14.77
CA TRP A 150 11.87 6.12 16.02
C TRP A 150 12.43 7.54 15.97
N GLN A 151 11.69 8.48 16.52
CA GLN A 151 12.07 9.88 16.70
C GLN A 151 11.69 10.31 18.13
N LYS A 152 12.47 11.22 18.73
CA LYS A 152 12.10 11.85 20.00
C LYS A 152 10.81 12.66 19.78
N ALA A 153 9.84 12.54 20.69
CA ALA A 153 8.54 13.17 20.51
C ALA A 153 8.63 14.71 20.43
N ALA A 154 9.54 15.31 21.20
CA ALA A 154 9.79 16.76 21.22
C ALA A 154 10.22 17.35 19.85
N HIS A 155 10.73 16.53 18.94
CA HIS A 155 11.15 16.97 17.61
C HIS A 155 10.18 16.57 16.51
N PHE A 156 9.25 15.66 16.81
CA PHE A 156 8.44 14.97 15.81
C PHE A 156 7.56 15.91 14.98
N SER A 157 7.07 17.01 15.56
CA SER A 157 6.24 18.00 14.84
C SER A 157 6.92 18.56 13.59
N LYS A 158 8.25 18.70 13.60
CA LYS A 158 9.04 19.15 12.43
C LYS A 158 9.06 18.13 11.28
N ALA A 159 8.78 16.87 11.57
CA ALA A 159 8.67 15.82 10.55
C ALA A 159 7.27 15.76 9.90
N LEU A 160 6.29 16.46 10.47
CA LEU A 160 4.92 16.54 9.98
C LEU A 160 4.73 17.76 9.08
N ARG A 161 3.82 17.63 8.11
CA ARG A 161 3.33 18.73 7.26
C ARG A 161 1.96 18.37 6.73
N PHE A 162 1.01 19.29 6.79
CA PHE A 162 -0.23 19.21 6.02
C PHE A 162 -0.01 19.75 4.61
N GLU A 163 -0.53 19.06 3.62
CA GLU A 163 -0.46 19.50 2.23
C GLU A 163 -1.68 19.01 1.46
N THR A 164 -2.02 19.72 0.39
CA THR A 164 -3.01 19.25 -0.58
C THR A 164 -2.35 18.20 -1.49
N ALA A 165 -3.02 17.08 -1.70
CA ALA A 165 -2.53 16.05 -2.61
C ALA A 165 -2.41 16.60 -4.05
N PRO A 166 -1.22 16.62 -4.65
CA PRO A 166 -1.01 17.18 -5.98
C PRO A 166 -1.53 16.26 -7.09
N ASP A 167 -1.66 14.96 -6.78
CA ASP A 167 -2.06 13.91 -7.71
C ASP A 167 -2.87 12.81 -7.00
N ASN A 168 -3.31 11.83 -7.79
CA ASN A 168 -4.12 10.70 -7.35
C ASN A 168 -3.28 9.44 -6.99
N ARG A 169 -1.97 9.58 -6.76
CA ARG A 169 -1.07 8.43 -6.55
C ARG A 169 -0.91 8.06 -5.08
N SER A 170 -1.18 9.00 -4.17
CA SER A 170 -1.07 8.74 -2.73
C SER A 170 -2.18 7.82 -2.20
N LYS A 171 -1.84 7.09 -1.15
CA LYS A 171 -2.77 6.29 -0.36
C LYS A 171 -2.48 6.54 1.12
N CYS A 172 -3.54 6.62 1.91
CA CYS A 172 -3.43 6.71 3.36
C CYS A 172 -2.72 5.45 3.88
N LYS A 173 -1.65 5.62 4.66
CA LYS A 173 -0.92 4.48 5.20
C LYS A 173 -1.73 3.73 6.27
N ALA A 174 -2.59 4.41 7.02
CA ALA A 174 -3.47 3.80 8.01
C ALA A 174 -4.66 3.08 7.36
N SER A 175 -5.58 3.79 6.70
CA SER A 175 -6.80 3.20 6.11
C SER A 175 -6.59 2.48 4.77
N LYS A 176 -5.45 2.69 4.08
CA LYS A 176 -5.16 2.24 2.70
C LYS A 176 -6.07 2.80 1.62
N GLU A 177 -7.00 3.67 1.98
CA GLU A 177 -7.83 4.41 1.05
C GLU A 177 -6.96 5.30 0.16
N LYS A 178 -7.45 5.52 -1.05
CA LYS A 178 -6.80 6.42 -1.99
C LYS A 178 -7.01 7.84 -1.50
N ILE A 179 -5.96 8.66 -1.60
CA ILE A 179 -6.06 10.10 -1.36
C ILE A 179 -6.13 10.75 -2.74
N THR A 180 -7.24 11.43 -3.03
CA THR A 180 -7.48 12.04 -4.34
C THR A 180 -6.84 13.42 -4.45
N LYS A 181 -6.58 13.87 -5.68
CA LYS A 181 -6.00 15.19 -5.95
C LYS A 181 -6.93 16.27 -5.36
N GLY A 182 -6.37 17.19 -4.59
CA GLY A 182 -7.15 18.25 -3.92
C GLY A 182 -7.52 17.93 -2.47
N GLU A 183 -7.45 16.67 -2.04
CA GLU A 183 -7.68 16.32 -0.64
C GLU A 183 -6.50 16.71 0.24
N ILE A 184 -6.80 17.08 1.49
CA ILE A 184 -5.78 17.37 2.50
C ILE A 184 -5.20 16.06 3.02
N ARG A 185 -3.87 15.98 3.06
CA ARG A 185 -3.13 14.84 3.62
C ARG A 185 -2.07 15.31 4.60
N LEU A 186 -1.83 14.48 5.61
CA LEU A 186 -0.65 14.61 6.46
C LEU A 186 0.52 13.87 5.80
N CYS A 187 1.60 14.59 5.56
CA CYS A 187 2.90 14.06 5.18
C CYS A 187 3.77 13.91 6.44
N ALA A 188 4.00 12.66 6.85
CA ALA A 188 4.97 12.32 7.89
C ALA A 188 6.27 11.85 7.23
N ARG A 189 7.40 12.42 7.64
CA ARG A 189 8.71 12.24 7.00
C ARG A 189 9.71 11.55 7.92
N VAL A 190 10.58 10.73 7.34
CA VAL A 190 11.70 10.11 8.08
C VAL A 190 13.03 10.57 7.47
N GLY A 191 13.73 11.44 8.21
CA GLY A 191 15.06 11.94 7.88
C GLY A 191 15.66 12.72 9.04
N THR A 192 16.90 13.16 8.87
CA THR A 192 17.58 14.12 9.76
C THR A 192 16.99 15.52 9.59
N PHE A 193 17.26 16.45 10.51
CA PHE A 193 16.80 17.85 10.34
C PHE A 193 17.19 18.45 8.99
N ALA A 194 18.45 18.31 8.59
CA ALA A 194 18.94 18.84 7.31
C ALA A 194 18.16 18.27 6.11
N GLN A 195 17.82 16.97 6.14
CA GLN A 195 17.03 16.33 5.07
C GLN A 195 15.59 16.83 5.05
N LEU A 196 15.00 17.09 6.22
CA LEU A 196 13.65 17.62 6.33
C LEU A 196 13.57 19.06 5.84
N GLU A 197 14.56 19.89 6.15
CA GLU A 197 14.68 21.29 5.72
C GLU A 197 14.94 21.41 4.22
N ALA A 198 15.79 20.54 3.66
CA ALA A 198 16.01 20.45 2.21
C ALA A 198 14.76 19.95 1.45
N ASN A 199 13.73 19.51 2.17
CA ASN A 199 12.53 18.88 1.63
C ASN A 199 12.85 17.69 0.71
N ASP A 200 13.89 16.92 1.07
CA ASP A 200 14.30 15.75 0.34
C ASP A 200 13.11 14.77 0.23
N GLU A 201 12.93 14.15 -0.93
CA GLU A 201 11.84 13.19 -1.18
C GLU A 201 12.05 11.83 -0.51
N ILE A 202 12.63 11.80 0.69
CA ILE A 202 13.02 10.59 1.37
C ILE A 202 11.92 10.15 2.34
N ASN A 203 11.46 8.91 2.15
CA ASN A 203 10.58 8.19 3.09
C ASN A 203 9.37 8.99 3.59
N LYS A 204 8.59 9.54 2.65
CA LYS A 204 7.32 10.22 2.91
C LYS A 204 6.20 9.20 3.14
N MET A 205 5.39 9.43 4.16
CA MET A 205 4.22 8.63 4.50
C MET A 205 3.00 9.53 4.55
N PHE A 206 2.03 9.23 3.69
CA PHE A 206 0.82 10.01 3.58
C PHE A 206 -0.30 9.38 4.40
N TYR A 207 -1.01 10.21 5.15
CA TYR A 207 -2.14 9.82 5.96
C TYR A 207 -3.32 10.74 5.64
N ASN A 208 -4.53 10.17 5.60
CA ASN A 208 -5.73 10.97 5.82
C ASN A 208 -5.71 11.38 7.30
N PRO A 209 -5.72 12.68 7.64
CA PRO A 209 -5.65 13.14 9.03
C PRO A 209 -6.76 12.55 9.92
N MET A 210 -7.97 12.38 9.40
CA MET A 210 -9.11 11.82 10.14
C MET A 210 -8.93 10.33 10.44
N ALA A 211 -8.27 9.59 9.54
CA ALA A 211 -8.00 8.16 9.74
C ALA A 211 -6.97 7.89 10.85
N ILE A 212 -6.31 8.92 11.37
CA ILE A 212 -5.31 8.82 12.45
C ILE A 212 -5.65 9.74 13.65
N ARG A 213 -6.94 10.06 13.87
CA ARG A 213 -7.40 10.78 15.07
C ARG A 213 -6.85 10.24 16.39
N PRO A 214 -6.82 8.90 16.63
CA PRO A 214 -6.24 8.37 17.87
C PRO A 214 -4.77 8.76 18.07
N PHE A 215 -4.00 8.85 16.98
CA PHE A 215 -2.63 9.33 17.04
C PHE A 215 -2.56 10.81 17.41
N TRP A 216 -3.39 11.67 16.80
CA TRP A 216 -3.39 13.10 17.11
C TRP A 216 -3.70 13.38 18.57
N LYS A 217 -4.71 12.71 19.10
CA LYS A 217 -5.05 12.77 20.52
C LYS A 217 -3.88 12.34 21.40
N ALA A 218 -3.34 11.13 21.18
CA ALA A 218 -2.23 10.61 21.97
C ALA A 218 -0.97 11.49 21.88
N PHE A 219 -0.69 12.06 20.71
CA PHE A 219 0.44 12.95 20.50
C PHE A 219 0.24 14.28 21.19
N HIS A 220 -0.96 14.86 21.11
CA HIS A 220 -1.32 16.08 21.82
C HIS A 220 -1.25 15.91 23.33
N GLU A 221 -1.87 14.86 23.88
CA GLU A 221 -1.84 14.57 25.33
C GLU A 221 -0.41 14.36 25.84
N ALA A 222 0.45 13.72 25.04
CA ALA A 222 1.81 13.40 25.46
C ALA A 222 2.81 14.56 25.29
N THR A 223 2.57 15.51 24.37
CA THR A 223 3.55 16.56 24.01
C THR A 223 3.04 17.98 24.12
N GLY A 224 1.73 18.19 24.24
CA GLY A 224 1.07 19.50 24.13
C GLY A 224 1.02 20.06 22.70
N VAL A 225 1.59 19.36 21.70
CA VAL A 225 1.58 19.83 20.31
C VAL A 225 0.16 19.75 19.75
N HIS A 226 -0.33 20.86 19.20
CA HIS A 226 -1.66 20.95 18.57
C HIS A 226 -1.53 20.77 17.04
N PRO A 227 -2.50 20.16 16.33
CA PRO A 227 -2.47 20.08 14.87
C PRO A 227 -2.29 21.44 14.18
N SER A 228 -2.82 22.51 14.77
CA SER A 228 -2.67 23.88 14.27
C SER A 228 -1.24 24.45 14.32
N SER A 229 -0.32 23.83 15.07
CA SER A 229 1.09 24.25 15.10
C SER A 229 1.96 23.50 14.09
N ILE A 230 1.37 22.60 13.31
CA ILE A 230 2.07 21.86 12.25
C ILE A 230 2.10 22.72 10.98
N GLU A 231 3.21 22.66 10.26
CA GLU A 231 3.36 23.31 8.96
C GLU A 231 2.21 22.90 8.00
N GLY A 232 1.58 23.85 7.32
CA GLY A 232 0.45 23.58 6.43
C GLY A 232 -0.92 23.55 7.11
N ALA A 233 -0.98 23.83 8.43
CA ALA A 233 -2.22 23.85 9.21
C ALA A 233 -3.26 24.86 8.71
N GLU A 234 -2.86 25.87 7.92
CA GLU A 234 -3.76 26.82 7.26
C GLU A 234 -4.74 26.17 6.27
N LEU A 235 -4.45 24.94 5.83
CA LEU A 235 -5.35 24.15 5.00
C LEU A 235 -6.51 23.55 5.79
N LEU A 236 -6.38 23.46 7.12
CA LEU A 236 -7.39 22.90 8.00
C LEU A 236 -8.25 24.03 8.53
N ASP A 237 -9.56 23.94 8.33
CA ASP A 237 -10.50 24.85 8.98
C ASP A 237 -10.62 24.57 10.49
N GLU A 238 -11.25 25.49 11.21
CA GLU A 238 -11.39 25.41 12.67
C GLU A 238 -12.18 24.18 13.12
N ALA A 239 -13.19 23.76 12.35
CA ALA A 239 -13.97 22.56 12.64
C ALA A 239 -13.10 21.30 12.49
N TYR A 240 -12.25 21.27 11.47
CA TYR A 240 -11.34 20.18 11.19
C TYR A 240 -10.25 20.07 12.27
N HIS A 241 -9.68 21.19 12.73
CA HIS A 241 -8.73 21.19 13.86
C HIS A 241 -9.35 20.56 15.10
N LYS A 242 -10.58 20.96 15.42
CA LYS A 242 -11.32 20.42 16.56
C LYS A 242 -11.61 18.92 16.39
N ALA A 243 -12.07 18.52 15.21
CA ALA A 243 -12.39 17.13 14.89
C ALA A 243 -11.17 16.18 14.96
N LEU A 244 -9.94 16.68 14.79
CA LEU A 244 -8.73 15.88 14.95
C LEU A 244 -8.43 15.51 16.41
N LEU A 245 -8.90 16.31 17.36
CA LEU A 245 -8.69 16.11 18.79
C LEU A 245 -9.94 15.57 19.50
N ASP A 246 -11.12 15.75 18.91
CA ASP A 246 -12.38 15.25 19.46
C ASP A 246 -12.46 13.71 19.42
N ALA A 247 -12.91 13.13 20.52
CA ALA A 247 -12.87 11.70 20.79
C ALA A 247 -14.04 10.89 20.23
N ASN A 248 -14.99 11.51 19.51
CA ASN A 248 -16.17 10.80 19.01
C ASN A 248 -15.86 10.08 17.68
N GLU A 249 -15.80 8.75 17.75
CA GLU A 249 -15.55 7.88 16.61
C GLU A 249 -16.72 7.85 15.60
N ASP A 250 -17.89 8.41 15.91
CA ASP A 250 -19.17 8.10 15.25
C ASP A 250 -19.81 9.17 14.35
N GLU A 251 -19.21 10.34 14.14
CA GLU A 251 -19.73 11.28 13.13
C GLU A 251 -19.13 10.95 11.75
N ARG A 252 -19.72 9.93 11.10
CA ARG A 252 -19.67 9.81 9.64
C ARG A 252 -20.17 11.13 9.08
N TYR A 253 -19.34 11.80 8.31
CA TYR A 253 -19.72 12.93 7.46
C TYR A 253 -20.96 12.53 6.65
N GLU A 254 -22.14 13.06 7.02
CA GLU A 254 -23.25 13.15 6.09
C GLU A 254 -22.79 14.15 5.01
N GLU A 255 -22.73 13.67 3.76
CA GLU A 255 -22.45 14.51 2.60
C GLU A 255 -23.43 15.69 2.61
N ALA A 256 -22.90 16.91 2.62
CA ALA A 256 -23.69 18.09 2.34
C ALA A 256 -24.11 18.05 0.86
N ASP A 257 -25.23 17.38 0.59
CA ASP A 257 -25.97 17.50 -0.67
C ASP A 257 -26.34 18.98 -0.86
N CYS A 258 -25.76 19.59 -1.89
CA CYS A 258 -26.16 20.89 -2.45
C CYS A 258 -26.58 20.66 -3.91
#